data_AF-A0A940C508-F1
#
_entry.id   AF-A0A940C508-F1
#
_cell.length_a   1.000
_cell.length_b   1.000
_cell.length_c   1.000
_cell.angle_alpha   90.00
_cell.angle_beta   90.00
_cell.angle_gamma   90.00
#
_symmetry.space_group_name_H-M   'P 1'
#
loop_
_entity.id
_entity.type
_entity.pdbx_description
1 polymer ?
#
loop_
_entity_poly.entity_id
_entity_poly.type
_entity_poly.pdbx_seq_one_letter_code
_entity_poly.pdbx_strand_id
1 'polypeptide(L)' 'DADVEKQMLHLAISRLGEREKRIISLRYGLKDGREYTQKEVADMMGISQSYISRLEKRIICQLHADMEKMA' A
#
# COMPACT_ATOMS: atom_id res chain seq x y z
N ASP A 1 10.08 -19.26 -7.37
CA ASP A 1 8.82 -18.85 -6.72
C ASP A 1 8.59 -17.33 -6.54
N ALA A 2 9.32 -16.46 -7.24
CA ALA A 2 9.03 -15.00 -7.24
C ALA A 2 7.63 -14.66 -7.80
N ASP A 3 7.13 -15.45 -8.76
CA ASP A 3 5.79 -15.28 -9.31
C ASP A 3 4.70 -15.59 -8.28
N VAL A 4 4.93 -16.53 -7.35
CA VAL A 4 3.98 -16.90 -6.29
C VAL A 4 3.91 -15.76 -5.25
N GLU A 5 5.05 -15.24 -4.80
CA GLU A 5 5.10 -14.08 -3.90
C GLU A 5 4.42 -12.86 -4.52
N LYS A 6 4.65 -12.60 -5.80
CA LYS A 6 4.01 -11.52 -6.54
C LYS A 6 2.49 -11.70 -6.62
N GLN A 7 2.01 -12.92 -6.86
CA GLN A 7 0.58 -13.24 -6.86
C GLN A 7 -0.05 -13.04 -5.48
N MET A 8 0.61 -13.49 -4.41
CA MET A 8 0.14 -13.28 -3.03
C MET A 8 0.06 -11.81 -2.67
N LEU A 9 1.07 -11.02 -3.04
CA LEU A 9 1.06 -9.57 -2.84
C LEU A 9 -0.08 -8.90 -3.60
N HIS A 10 -0.31 -9.26 -4.88
CA HIS A 10 -1.43 -8.73 -5.65
C HIS A 10 -2.79 -9.09 -5.04
N LEU A 11 -2.96 -10.31 -4.53
CA LEU A 11 -4.17 -10.74 -3.84
C LEU A 11 -4.38 -9.96 -2.54
N ALA A 12 -3.34 -9.78 -1.73
CA ALA A 12 -3.41 -8.99 -0.50
C ALA A 12 -3.79 -7.53 -0.79
N ILE A 13 -3.18 -6.90 -1.79
CA ILE A 13 -3.51 -5.53 -2.22
C ILE A 13 -4.95 -5.43 -2.73
N SER A 14 -5.47 -6.48 -3.39
CA SER A 14 -6.85 -6.49 -3.91
C SER A 14 -7.90 -6.34 -2.81
N ARG A 15 -7.58 -6.77 -1.58
CA ARG A 15 -8.46 -6.70 -0.40
C ARG A 15 -8.49 -5.34 0.29
N LEU A 16 -7.52 -4.47 -0.02
CA LEU A 16 -7.49 -3.12 0.52
C LEU A 16 -8.65 -2.27 -0.02
N GLY A 17 -9.10 -1.30 0.76
CA GLY A 17 -10.06 -0.30 0.28
C GLY A 17 -9.43 0.62 -0.77
N GLU A 18 -10.25 1.27 -1.61
CA GLU A 18 -9.77 2.13 -2.71
C GLU A 18 -8.79 3.21 -2.27
N ARG A 19 -9.05 3.82 -1.10
CA ARG A 19 -8.15 4.83 -0.53
C ARG A 19 -6.79 4.24 -0.15
N GLU A 20 -6.78 3.04 0.44
CA GLU A 20 -5.58 2.36 0.91
C GLU A 20 -4.75 1.86 -0.29
N LYS A 21 -5.42 1.28 -1.29
CA LYS A 21 -4.81 0.96 -2.59
C LYS A 21 -4.13 2.19 -3.19
N ARG A 22 -4.83 3.33 -3.25
CA ARG A 22 -4.26 4.56 -3.81
C ARG A 22 -3.02 5.03 -3.04
N ILE A 23 -3.04 4.96 -1.70
CA ILE A 23 -1.88 5.33 -0.87
C ILE A 23 -0.68 4.41 -1.18
N ILE A 24 -0.87 3.09 -1.15
CA ILE A 24 0.21 2.13 -1.39
C ILE A 24 0.70 2.18 -2.83
N SER A 25 -0.19 2.32 -3.82
CA SER A 25 0.22 2.46 -5.22
C SER A 25 1.11 3.67 -5.45
N LEU A 26 0.83 4.81 -4.80
CA LEU A 26 1.68 6.00 -4.87
C LEU A 26 2.97 5.83 -4.05
N ARG A 27 2.90 5.29 -2.83
CA ARG A 27 4.08 5.14 -1.97
C ARG A 27 5.14 4.20 -2.54
N TYR A 28 4.70 3.17 -3.27
CA TYR A 28 5.55 2.08 -3.76
C TYR A 28 5.55 1.92 -5.28
N GLY A 29 5.07 2.93 -6.03
CA GLY A 29 5.14 2.94 -7.49
C GLY A 29 4.43 1.79 -8.19
N LEU A 30 3.38 1.22 -7.60
CA LEU A 30 2.75 -0.01 -8.12
C LEU A 30 1.98 0.18 -9.43
N LYS A 31 1.70 1.44 -9.82
CA LYS A 31 0.93 1.77 -11.02
C LYS A 31 1.79 2.39 -12.13
N ASP A 32 2.67 3.31 -11.78
CA ASP A 32 3.47 4.12 -12.71
C ASP A 32 4.98 3.96 -12.51
N GLY A 33 5.40 3.09 -11.59
CA GLY A 33 6.82 2.90 -11.24
C GLY A 33 7.41 4.04 -10.42
N ARG A 34 6.63 5.07 -10.05
CA ARG A 34 7.13 6.22 -9.30
C ARG A 34 6.71 6.14 -7.85
N GLU A 35 7.71 6.16 -6.98
CA GLU A 35 7.49 6.30 -5.55
C GLU A 35 7.33 7.78 -5.17
N TYR A 36 6.37 8.03 -4.28
CA TYR A 36 6.11 9.35 -3.72
C TYR A 36 6.30 9.31 -2.21
N THR A 37 6.89 10.33 -1.62
CA THR A 37 7.03 10.48 -0.17
C THR A 37 5.68 10.59 0.52
N GLN A 38 5.62 10.32 1.83
CA GLN A 38 4.38 10.52 2.62
C GLN A 38 3.85 11.94 2.52
N LYS A 39 4.74 12.93 2.44
CA LYS A 39 4.39 14.34 2.26
C LYS A 39 3.75 14.58 0.90
N GLU A 40 4.36 14.10 -0.18
CA GLU A 40 3.81 14.27 -1.54
C GLU A 40 2.45 13.56 -1.69
N VAL A 41 2.29 12.35 -1.13
CA VAL A 41 0.99 11.66 -1.12
C VAL A 41 -0.04 12.43 -0.30
N ALA A 42 0.36 13.01 0.83
CA ALA A 42 -0.51 13.83 1.67
C ALA A 42 -0.99 15.08 0.92
N ASP A 43 -0.08 15.77 0.24
CA ASP A 43 -0.36 16.94 -0.58
C ASP A 43 -1.33 16.57 -1.73
N MET A 44 -1.09 15.45 -2.42
CA MET A 44 -1.98 14.94 -3.48
C MET A 44 -3.37 14.49 -3.00
N MET A 45 -3.50 14.13 -1.72
CA MET A 45 -4.75 13.63 -1.13
C MET A 45 -5.47 14.67 -0.27
N GLY A 46 -4.91 15.87 -0.12
CA GLY A 46 -5.49 16.95 0.68
C GLY A 46 -5.62 16.60 2.17
N ILE A 47 -4.67 15.84 2.72
CA ILE A 47 -4.65 15.44 4.15
C ILE A 47 -3.27 15.65 4.75
N SER A 48 -3.13 15.48 6.07
CA SER A 48 -1.83 15.61 6.72
C SER A 48 -0.90 14.43 6.43
N GLN A 49 0.40 14.70 6.34
CA GLN A 49 1.44 13.67 6.25
C GLN A 49 1.37 12.70 7.46
N SER A 50 1.07 13.21 8.65
CA SER A 50 0.87 12.38 9.84
C SER A 50 -0.31 11.40 9.71
N TYR A 51 -1.35 11.76 8.95
CA TYR A 51 -2.46 10.85 8.70
C TYR A 51 -2.08 9.79 7.67
N ILE A 52 -1.35 10.15 6.60
CA ILE A 52 -0.76 9.18 5.68
C ILE A 52 0.13 8.19 6.42
N SER A 53 1.03 8.66 7.28
CA SER A 53 1.94 7.81 8.07
C SER A 53 1.17 6.76 8.89
N ARG A 54 0.10 7.17 9.58
CA ARG A 54 -0.76 6.25 10.34
C ARG A 54 -1.47 5.23 9.45
N LEU A 55 -2.01 5.67 8.31
CA LEU A 55 -2.69 4.79 7.36
C LEU A 55 -1.70 3.78 6.76
N GLU A 56 -0.54 4.24 6.28
CA GLU A 56 0.52 3.39 5.72
C GLU A 56 0.95 2.31 6.70
N LYS A 57 1.20 2.67 7.97
CA LYS A 57 1.52 1.70 9.01
C LYS A 57 0.42 0.63 9.16
N ARG A 58 -0.85 1.05 9.21
CA ARG A 58 -1.98 0.12 9.34
C ARG A 58 -2.09 -0.80 8.12
N ILE A 59 -1.92 -0.26 6.92
CA ILE A 59 -2.01 -1.01 5.67
C ILE A 59 -0.90 -2.06 5.58
N ILE A 60 0.35 -1.70 5.92
CA ILE A 60 1.48 -2.65 5.93
C ILE A 60 1.21 -3.78 6.93
N CYS A 61 0.72 -3.47 8.14
CA CYS A 61 0.35 -4.50 9.11
C CYS A 61 -0.74 -5.44 8.57
N GLN A 62 -1.76 -4.91 7.89
CA GLN A 62 -2.82 -5.72 7.28
C GLN A 62 -2.27 -6.61 6.17
N LEU A 63 -1.41 -6.07 5.29
CA LEU A 63 -0.79 -6.84 4.20
C LEU A 63 0.05 -8.00 4.74
N HIS A 64 0.88 -7.76 5.77
CA HIS A 64 1.64 -8.83 6.42
C HIS A 64 0.72 -9.92 6.99
N ALA A 65 -0.31 -9.53 7.75
CA ALA A 65 -1.25 -10.49 8.34
C ALA A 65 -2.04 -11.27 7.29
N ASP A 66 -2.34 -10.67 6.14
CA ASP A 66 -3.01 -11.36 5.04
C ASP A 66 -2.07 -12.33 4.32
N MET A 67 -0.81 -11.95 4.10
CA MET A 67 0.20 -12.81 3.48
C MET A 67 0.52 -14.03 4.36
N GLU A 68 0.62 -13.85 5.70
CA GLU A 68 0.82 -14.95 6.64
C GLU A 68 -0.33 -15.98 6.63
N LYS A 69 -1.56 -15.56 6.30
CA LYS A 69 -2.72 -16.46 6.19
C LYS A 69 -2.81 -17.18 4.84
N MET A 70 -2.09 -16.70 3.84
CA MET A 70 -2.08 -17.27 2.49
C MET A 70 -0.91 -18.23 2.27
N ALA A 71 0.12 -18.14 3.12
CA ALA A 71 1.23 -19.08 3.22
C ALA A 71 0.79 -20.40 3.88
#